data_AF-A0A6J6JAI9-F1
#
_entry.id   AF-A0A6J6JAI9-F1
#
_cell.length_a   1.000
_cell.length_b   1.000
_cell.length_c   1.000
_cell.angle_alpha   90.00
_cell.angle_beta   90.00
_cell.angle_gamma   90.00
#
_symmetry.space_group_name_H-M   'P 1'
#
loop_
_entity.id
_entity.type
_entity.pdbx_description
1 polymer ?
#
loop_
_entity_poly.entity_id
_entity_poly.type
_entity_poly.pdbx_seq_one_letter_code
_entity_poly.pdbx_strand_id
1 'polypeptide(L)'
;MVTYDNVRKVSFLAMAAGADFIKTSTGKVAPAATAPVVLVMLEAVRDFYEMTQKRIGVKPAGGIRNTKDAIKQLVLVKETAGEEWLNSKLFRIGASALLNDLLMQRMKMDNGYYASPTYVSVD
;
A
#
# COMPACT_ATOMS: atom_id res chain seq x y z
N MET A 1 2.98 -14.98 -17.40
CA MET A 1 1.65 -14.70 -16.79
C MET A 1 1.88 -14.39 -15.32
N VAL A 2 1.35 -13.28 -14.80
CA VAL A 2 1.46 -12.94 -13.36
C VAL A 2 0.47 -13.80 -12.59
N THR A 3 0.96 -14.73 -11.76
CA THR A 3 0.15 -15.54 -10.85
C THR A 3 0.46 -15.13 -9.40
N TYR A 4 -0.43 -15.42 -8.46
CA TYR A 4 -0.18 -15.16 -7.05
C TYR A 4 1.04 -15.94 -6.52
N ASP A 5 1.27 -17.16 -7.01
CA ASP A 5 2.49 -17.92 -6.70
C ASP A 5 3.75 -17.18 -7.13
N ASN A 6 3.74 -16.57 -8.31
CA ASN A 6 4.89 -15.81 -8.81
C ASN A 6 5.10 -14.54 -7.99
N VAL A 7 4.03 -13.85 -7.59
CA VAL A 7 4.12 -12.68 -6.69
C VAL A 7 4.77 -13.08 -5.37
N ARG A 8 4.32 -14.18 -4.76
CA ARG A 8 4.86 -14.67 -3.49
C ARG A 8 6.34 -15.07 -3.63
N LYS A 9 6.67 -15.87 -4.65
CA LYS A 9 8.05 -16.31 -4.93
C LYS A 9 8.99 -15.12 -5.11
N VAL A 10 8.62 -14.14 -5.94
CA VAL A 10 9.45 -12.94 -6.17
C VAL A 10 9.57 -12.08 -4.92
N SER A 11 8.50 -11.98 -4.11
CA SER A 11 8.56 -11.27 -2.83
C SER A 11 9.60 -11.89 -1.91
N PHE A 12 9.58 -13.21 -1.74
CA PHE A 12 10.58 -13.93 -0.94
C PHE A 12 12.01 -13.76 -1.49
N LEU A 13 12.20 -13.87 -2.81
CA LEU A 13 13.50 -13.66 -3.44
C LEU A 13 14.05 -12.25 -3.17
N ALA A 14 13.22 -11.22 -3.30
CA ALA A 14 13.62 -9.84 -3.03
C ALA A 14 14.03 -9.65 -1.56
N MET A 15 13.24 -10.18 -0.62
CA MET A 15 13.56 -10.10 0.81
C MET A 15 14.83 -10.86 1.19
N ALA A 16 15.01 -12.07 0.64
CA ALA A 16 16.21 -12.89 0.85
C ALA A 16 17.46 -12.21 0.26
N ALA A 17 17.31 -11.45 -0.83
CA ALA A 17 18.37 -10.64 -1.41
C ALA A 17 18.65 -9.33 -0.65
N GLY A 18 17.94 -9.05 0.46
CA GLY A 18 18.21 -7.90 1.33
C GLY A 18 17.37 -6.66 1.07
N ALA A 19 16.22 -6.78 0.39
CA ALA A 19 15.31 -5.65 0.20
C ALA A 19 14.68 -5.18 1.52
N ASP A 20 14.73 -3.87 1.81
CA ASP A 20 14.02 -3.26 2.96
C ASP A 20 12.52 -3.07 2.73
N PHE A 21 12.12 -2.99 1.45
CA PHE A 21 10.72 -2.87 1.03
C PHE A 21 10.47 -3.69 -0.23
N ILE A 22 9.29 -4.30 -0.31
CA ILE A 22 8.74 -4.87 -1.54
C ILE A 22 7.60 -3.99 -2.07
N LYS A 23 7.58 -3.75 -3.38
CA LYS A 23 6.66 -2.81 -4.05
C LYS A 23 5.85 -3.53 -5.14
N THR A 24 4.53 -3.28 -5.20
CA THR A 24 3.63 -4.00 -6.12
C THR A 24 3.88 -3.67 -7.60
N SER A 25 3.98 -2.38 -7.95
CA SER A 25 4.07 -1.93 -9.34
C SER A 25 4.93 -0.67 -9.50
N THR A 26 5.29 -0.33 -10.74
CA THR A 26 5.97 0.94 -11.06
C THR A 26 5.01 2.14 -11.03
N GLY A 27 3.69 1.91 -11.02
CA GLY A 27 2.67 2.95 -11.19
C GLY A 27 2.46 3.39 -12.64
N LYS A 28 3.14 2.76 -13.61
CA LYS A 28 3.10 3.12 -15.04
C LYS A 28 2.40 2.08 -15.93
N VAL A 29 2.06 0.91 -15.39
CA VAL A 29 1.47 -0.22 -16.13
C VAL A 29 0.21 -0.72 -15.42
N ALA A 30 -0.76 -1.18 -16.21
CA ALA A 30 -2.00 -1.78 -15.72
C ALA A 30 -1.98 -3.32 -15.87
N PRO A 31 -2.58 -4.08 -14.94
CA PRO A 31 -3.18 -3.61 -13.69
C PRO A 31 -2.10 -3.18 -12.66
N ALA A 32 -2.40 -2.13 -11.90
CA ALA A 32 -1.52 -1.63 -10.84
C ALA A 32 -1.70 -2.45 -9.53
N ALA A 33 -1.56 -1.85 -8.34
CA ALA A 33 -1.81 -2.55 -7.09
C ALA A 33 -3.28 -3.01 -7.01
N THR A 34 -3.50 -4.33 -7.00
CA THR A 34 -4.80 -4.93 -6.69
C THR A 34 -4.80 -5.45 -5.25
N ALA A 35 -5.96 -5.48 -4.60
CA ALA A 35 -6.07 -5.98 -3.23
C ALA A 35 -5.52 -7.41 -3.05
N PRO A 36 -5.78 -8.38 -3.96
CA PRO A 36 -5.20 -9.72 -3.84
C PRO A 36 -3.67 -9.74 -3.91
N VAL A 37 -3.05 -8.92 -4.77
CA VAL A 37 -1.58 -8.85 -4.86
C VAL A 37 -0.99 -8.26 -3.58
N VAL A 38 -1.60 -7.22 -3.04
CA VAL A 38 -1.17 -6.64 -1.76
C VAL A 38 -1.28 -7.65 -0.63
N LEU A 39 -2.40 -8.39 -0.56
CA LEU A 39 -2.60 -9.44 0.43
C LEU A 39 -1.47 -10.49 0.38
N VAL A 40 -1.17 -11.03 -0.80
CA VAL A 40 -0.09 -12.01 -0.98
C VAL A 40 1.28 -11.47 -0.55
N MET A 41 1.56 -10.19 -0.83
CA MET A 41 2.80 -9.55 -0.40
C MET A 41 2.84 -9.33 1.12
N LEU A 42 1.70 -9.03 1.76
CA LEU A 42 1.60 -8.89 3.21
C LEU A 42 1.79 -10.23 3.93
N GLU A 43 1.18 -11.30 3.42
CA GLU A 43 1.44 -12.67 3.89
C GLU A 43 2.92 -13.02 3.75
N ALA A 44 3.54 -12.68 2.62
CA ALA A 44 4.96 -12.96 2.40
C ALA A 44 5.86 -12.27 3.43
N VAL A 45 5.65 -10.98 3.75
CA VAL A 45 6.48 -10.28 4.76
C VAL A 45 6.22 -10.80 6.18
N ARG A 46 4.98 -11.20 6.50
CA ARG A 46 4.66 -11.83 7.78
C ARG A 46 5.43 -13.14 7.92
N ASP A 47 5.28 -14.03 6.95
CA ASP A 47 5.88 -15.37 7.00
C ASP A 47 7.42 -15.28 6.95
N PHE A 48 7.98 -14.31 6.21
CA PHE A 48 9.42 -14.03 6.22
C PHE A 48 9.90 -13.53 7.59
N TYR A 49 9.12 -12.69 8.27
CA TYR A 49 9.43 -12.26 9.63
C TYR A 49 9.39 -13.43 10.61
N GLU A 50 8.39 -14.31 10.53
CA GLU A 50 8.32 -15.50 11.37
C GLU A 50 9.57 -16.38 11.23
N MET A 51 10.06 -16.55 9.99
CA MET A 51 11.25 -17.35 9.70
C MET A 51 12.58 -16.69 10.09
N THR A 52 12.69 -15.36 9.97
CA THR A 52 13.99 -14.66 9.99
C THR A 52 14.12 -13.61 11.08
N GLN A 53 13.02 -13.24 11.72
CA GLN A 53 12.88 -12.11 12.65
C GLN A 53 13.24 -10.75 12.04
N LYS A 54 13.29 -10.65 10.70
CA LYS A 54 13.51 -9.40 9.96
C LYS A 54 12.19 -8.88 9.42
N ARG A 55 11.82 -7.66 9.80
CA ARG A 55 10.62 -6.99 9.28
C ARG A 55 10.96 -6.27 7.99
N ILE A 56 10.25 -6.62 6.92
CA ILE A 56 10.35 -5.95 5.61
C ILE A 56 9.09 -5.14 5.35
N GLY A 57 9.26 -3.95 4.80
CA GLY A 57 8.14 -3.08 4.48
C GLY A 57 7.40 -3.44 3.19
N VAL A 58 6.12 -3.06 3.10
CA VAL A 58 5.30 -3.23 1.88
C VAL A 58 4.89 -1.86 1.35
N LYS A 59 5.00 -1.68 0.03
CA LYS A 59 4.57 -0.46 -0.67
C LYS A 59 3.61 -0.78 -1.83
N PRO A 60 2.29 -0.82 -1.59
CA PRO A 60 1.31 -0.82 -2.66
C PRO A 60 1.45 0.45 -3.49
N ALA A 61 1.56 0.32 -4.81
CA ALA A 61 1.72 1.46 -5.70
C ALA A 61 0.81 1.37 -6.93
N GLY A 62 0.19 2.51 -7.26
CA GLY A 62 -0.72 2.68 -8.39
C GLY A 62 -2.14 2.16 -8.11
N GLY A 63 -3.14 2.86 -8.64
CA GLY A 63 -4.56 2.50 -8.49
C GLY A 63 -5.24 2.96 -7.20
N ILE A 64 -4.49 3.41 -6.18
CA ILE A 64 -5.04 3.94 -4.93
C ILE A 64 -5.26 5.45 -5.11
N ARG A 65 -6.51 5.87 -5.32
CA ARG A 65 -6.84 7.26 -5.71
C ARG A 65 -7.61 8.05 -4.66
N ASN A 66 -8.28 7.39 -3.72
CA ASN A 66 -9.12 8.05 -2.72
C ASN A 66 -8.89 7.47 -1.31
N THR A 67 -9.39 8.20 -0.32
CA THR A 67 -9.24 7.93 1.12
C THR A 67 -9.87 6.59 1.50
N LYS A 68 -11.00 6.22 0.91
CA LYS A 68 -11.64 4.92 1.17
C LYS A 68 -10.75 3.77 0.71
N ASP A 69 -10.11 3.89 -0.45
CA ASP A 69 -9.16 2.88 -0.93
C ASP A 69 -7.91 2.83 -0.06
N ALA A 70 -7.41 3.97 0.42
CA ALA A 70 -6.31 3.99 1.38
C ALA A 70 -6.67 3.27 2.70
N ILE A 71 -7.88 3.49 3.23
CA ILE A 71 -8.37 2.79 4.43
C ILE A 71 -8.41 1.27 4.21
N LYS A 72 -8.89 0.80 3.05
CA LYS A 72 -8.86 -0.64 2.72
C LYS A 72 -7.45 -1.22 2.79
N GLN A 73 -6.43 -0.47 2.36
CA GLN A 73 -5.05 -0.92 2.47
C GLN A 73 -4.59 -1.02 3.93
N LEU A 74 -4.94 -0.04 4.76
CA LEU A 74 -4.61 -0.08 6.19
C LEU A 74 -5.29 -1.26 6.90
N VAL A 75 -6.54 -1.57 6.54
CA VAL A 75 -7.24 -2.75 7.04
C VAL A 75 -6.51 -4.03 6.62
N LEU A 76 -6.14 -4.17 5.33
CA LEU A 76 -5.37 -5.33 4.88
C LEU A 76 -4.07 -5.52 5.67
N VAL A 77 -3.32 -4.44 5.91
CA VAL A 77 -2.08 -4.50 6.71
C VAL A 77 -2.37 -5.00 8.12
N LYS A 78 -3.35 -4.40 8.80
CA LYS A 78 -3.71 -4.75 10.18
C LYS A 78 -4.12 -6.20 10.31
N GLU A 79 -5.01 -6.66 9.44
CA GLU A 79 -5.59 -8.00 9.52
C GLU A 79 -4.62 -9.09 9.03
N THR A 80 -3.61 -8.74 8.21
CA THR A 80 -2.72 -9.75 7.59
C THR A 80 -1.34 -9.80 8.24
N ALA A 81 -0.66 -8.66 8.34
CA ALA A 81 0.72 -8.57 8.86
C ALA A 81 0.76 -8.11 10.32
N GLY A 82 -0.30 -7.47 10.80
CA GLY A 82 -0.43 -6.99 12.17
C GLY A 82 -0.14 -5.49 12.33
N GLU A 83 -0.47 -4.98 13.51
CA GLU A 83 -0.36 -3.55 13.86
C GLU A 83 1.07 -3.02 13.81
N GLU A 84 2.06 -3.87 14.06
CA GLU A 84 3.49 -3.53 13.94
C GLU A 84 3.87 -3.00 12.54
N TRP A 85 3.14 -3.39 11.48
CA TRP A 85 3.38 -2.88 10.12
C TRP A 85 2.70 -1.52 9.85
N LEU A 86 1.81 -1.04 10.72
CA LEU A 86 1.08 0.23 10.54
C LEU A 86 1.91 1.47 10.91
N ASN A 87 3.12 1.56 10.36
CA ASN A 87 3.97 2.74 10.50
C ASN A 87 4.77 3.03 9.22
N SER A 88 5.31 4.24 9.12
CA SER A 88 5.99 4.74 7.91
C SER A 88 7.29 3.98 7.54
N LYS A 89 7.84 3.18 8.46
CA LYS A 89 9.02 2.33 8.24
C LYS A 89 8.67 0.98 7.62
N LEU A 90 7.42 0.53 7.73
CA LEU A 90 7.00 -0.80 7.28
C LEU A 90 5.80 -0.79 6.32
N PHE A 91 5.11 0.33 6.20
CA PHE A 91 4.04 0.47 5.22
C PHE A 91 4.03 1.86 4.59
N ARG A 92 3.89 1.89 3.26
CA ARG A 92 3.77 3.13 2.50
C ARG A 92 2.79 2.98 1.35
N ILE A 93 2.02 4.01 1.07
CA ILE A 93 1.17 4.06 -0.12
C ILE A 93 1.90 4.85 -1.22
N GLY A 94 2.14 4.20 -2.36
CA GLY A 94 2.65 4.84 -3.56
C GLY A 94 1.52 5.41 -4.41
N ALA A 95 1.20 6.69 -4.23
CA ALA A 95 0.13 7.37 -4.95
C ALA A 95 0.52 8.80 -5.35
N SER A 96 -0.06 9.28 -6.45
CA SER A 96 0.00 10.68 -6.87
C SER A 96 -1.34 11.38 -6.60
N ALA A 97 -2.44 10.82 -7.10
CA ALA A 97 -3.78 11.43 -6.97
C ALA A 97 -4.40 11.37 -5.55
N LEU A 98 -3.92 10.45 -4.70
CA LEU A 98 -4.51 10.24 -3.36
C LEU A 98 -4.41 11.47 -2.44
N LEU A 99 -3.33 12.25 -2.57
CA LEU A 99 -3.09 13.39 -1.67
C LEU A 99 -4.25 14.39 -1.72
N ASN A 100 -4.78 14.65 -2.92
CA ASN A 100 -5.82 15.64 -3.11
C ASN A 100 -7.12 15.22 -2.42
N ASP A 101 -7.50 13.94 -2.56
CA ASP A 101 -8.68 13.42 -1.86
C ASP A 101 -8.49 13.46 -0.34
N LEU A 102 -7.32 13.09 0.18
CA LEU A 102 -7.02 13.18 1.62
C LEU A 102 -7.16 14.61 2.16
N LEU A 103 -6.67 15.61 1.42
CA LEU A 103 -6.79 17.01 1.80
C LEU A 103 -8.27 17.45 1.81
N MET A 104 -9.05 17.07 0.79
CA MET A 104 -10.50 17.38 0.75
C MET A 104 -11.25 16.73 1.92
N GLN A 105 -10.97 15.46 2.24
CA GLN A 105 -11.61 14.80 3.39
C GLN A 105 -11.22 15.45 4.71
N ARG A 106 -9.95 15.83 4.88
CA ARG A 106 -9.49 16.53 6.09
C ARG A 106 -10.15 17.90 6.24
N MET A 107 -10.19 18.71 5.18
CA MET A 107 -10.87 20.01 5.19
C MET A 107 -12.34 19.86 5.57
N LYS A 108 -13.03 18.86 5.00
CA LYS A 108 -14.43 18.57 5.33
C LYS A 108 -14.62 18.21 6.81
N MET A 109 -13.70 17.44 7.40
CA MET A 109 -13.74 17.11 8.83
C MET A 109 -13.49 18.33 9.71
N ASP A 110 -12.60 19.24 9.28
CA ASP A 110 -12.22 20.42 10.05
C ASP A 110 -13.30 21.53 10.00
N ASN A 111 -13.91 21.78 8.83
CA ASN A 111 -14.82 22.92 8.64
C ASN A 111 -16.28 22.54 8.34
N GLY A 112 -16.59 21.27 8.08
CA GLY A 112 -17.96 20.80 7.79
C GLY A 112 -18.47 21.07 6.37
N TYR A 113 -17.67 21.67 5.47
CA TYR A 113 -18.06 22.00 4.10
C TYR A 113 -17.30 21.14 3.07
N TYR A 114 -17.96 20.84 1.94
CA TYR A 114 -17.27 20.17 0.83
C TYR A 114 -16.38 21.18 0.12
N ALA A 115 -15.09 20.86 0.00
CA ALA A 115 -14.17 21.68 -0.77
C ALA A 115 -14.49 21.59 -2.27
N SER A 116 -14.48 22.74 -2.95
CA SER A 116 -14.47 22.75 -4.42
C SER A 116 -13.17 22.11 -4.91
N PRO A 117 -13.20 21.39 -6.05
CA PRO A 117 -11.99 20.94 -6.74
C PRO A 117 -11.02 22.09 -7.11
N THR A 118 -11.42 23.36 -6.96
CA THR A 118 -10.55 24.53 -7.18
C THR A 118 -9.56 24.79 -6.04
N TYR A 119 -9.83 24.31 -4.82
CA TYR A 119 -8.98 24.58 -3.65
C TYR A 119 -7.83 23.58 -3.46
N VAL A 120 -7.85 22.48 -4.23
CA VAL A 120 -6.84 21.43 -4.20
C VAL A 120 -6.57 21.08 -5.66
N SER A 121 -5.30 21.13 -6.10
CA SER A 121 -4.94 20.78 -7.47
C SER A 121 -5.53 19.43 -7.87
N VAL A 122 -6.31 19.35 -8.95
CA VAL A 122 -6.85 18.09 -9.46
C VAL A 122 -6.10 17.75 -10.73
N ASP A 123 -5.12 16.86 -10.61
CA ASP A 123 -4.43 16.25 -11.76
C ASP A 123 -5.16 14.98 -12.24
#